data_AF-X1IK52-F1
#
_entry.id   AF-X1IK52-F1
#
_cell.length_a   1.000
_cell.length_b   1.000
_cell.length_c   1.000
_cell.angle_alpha   90.00
_cell.angle_beta   90.00
_cell.angle_gamma   90.00
#
_symmetry.space_group_name_H-M   'P 1'
#
loop_
_entity.id
_entity.type
_entity.pdbx_description
1 polymer ?
#
loop_
_entity_poly.entity_id
_entity_poly.type
_entity_poly.pdbx_seq_one_letter_code
_entity_poly.pdbx_strand_id
1 'polypeptide(L)'
;VIRGPLVFIIDSNNVNIQSFTIIAEIIFENSSNCTFYNNNVQTEGPAKSVLIYYSSEINILKNHITSHWLSIEVSHSRNCIIENNYIVGNELEWSQIGIGISHSTNITIIHNHISRWLHGIVMRIPGTVDVIQNNFIGNIRHARFESRNFFSIFWDGNYWGRPRLLPCPILGWLFILPIVYFDWHPAQEPYDIGVSLE
;
A
#
# COMPACT_ATOMS: atom_id res chain seq x y z
N VAL A 1 -16.37 10.81 -13.72
CA VAL A 1 -15.58 9.66 -14.21
C VAL A 1 -14.42 10.20 -15.03
N ILE A 2 -13.19 9.83 -14.69
CA ILE A 2 -11.98 10.15 -15.48
C ILE A 2 -11.61 8.88 -16.25
N ARG A 3 -11.54 8.98 -17.59
CA ARG A 3 -11.14 7.87 -18.47
C ARG A 3 -9.94 8.32 -19.29
N GLY A 4 -8.91 7.49 -19.31
CA GLY A 4 -7.70 7.74 -20.06
C GLY A 4 -6.62 6.74 -19.66
N PRO A 5 -5.48 6.71 -20.35
CA PRO A 5 -4.40 5.83 -19.94
C PRO A 5 -3.81 6.28 -18.59
N LEU A 6 -3.65 7.59 -18.38
CA LEU A 6 -2.90 8.17 -17.27
C LEU A 6 -3.49 9.52 -16.79
N VAL A 7 -3.38 9.78 -15.49
CA VAL A 7 -3.60 11.07 -14.82
C VAL A 7 -2.30 11.47 -14.13
N PHE A 8 -1.71 12.60 -14.54
CA PHE A 8 -0.45 13.10 -14.00
C PHE A 8 -0.68 14.29 -13.06
N ILE A 9 0.00 14.25 -11.92
CA ILE A 9 0.17 15.34 -10.96
C ILE A 9 1.69 15.53 -10.83
N ILE A 10 2.24 16.52 -11.53
CA ILE A 10 3.69 16.75 -11.65
C ILE A 10 4.03 18.12 -11.07
N ASP A 11 5.12 18.20 -10.32
CA ASP A 11 5.67 19.45 -9.74
C ASP A 11 4.60 20.29 -9.02
N SER A 12 3.67 19.59 -8.36
CA SER A 12 2.46 20.19 -7.81
C SER A 12 2.48 20.17 -6.29
N ASN A 13 1.87 21.18 -5.68
CA ASN A 13 1.73 21.29 -4.23
C ASN A 13 0.27 21.59 -3.87
N ASN A 14 -0.23 21.00 -2.79
CA ASN A 14 -1.59 21.21 -2.27
C ASN A 14 -2.71 20.75 -3.24
N VAL A 15 -2.50 19.65 -3.97
CA VAL A 15 -3.52 19.10 -4.87
C VAL A 15 -4.43 18.14 -4.10
N ASN A 16 -5.75 18.33 -4.22
CA ASN A 16 -6.75 17.40 -3.69
C ASN A 16 -7.53 16.76 -4.85
N ILE A 17 -7.48 15.44 -4.96
CA ILE A 17 -8.27 14.64 -5.90
C ILE A 17 -9.21 13.77 -5.08
N GLN A 18 -10.51 14.02 -5.22
CA GLN A 18 -11.50 13.34 -4.40
C GLN A 18 -12.80 13.03 -5.11
N SER A 19 -13.45 11.94 -4.69
CA SER A 19 -14.79 11.55 -5.13
C SER A 19 -14.92 11.31 -6.63
N PHE A 20 -13.86 10.79 -7.27
CA PHE A 20 -13.88 10.36 -8.67
C PHE A 20 -13.95 8.85 -8.81
N THR A 21 -14.65 8.38 -9.85
CA THR A 21 -14.35 7.10 -10.48
C THR A 21 -13.27 7.31 -11.53
N ILE A 22 -12.13 6.65 -11.38
CA ILE A 22 -10.95 6.79 -12.24
C ILE A 22 -10.64 5.44 -12.87
N ILE A 23 -10.63 5.42 -14.20
CA ILE A 23 -10.24 4.26 -15.00
C ILE A 23 -8.97 4.64 -15.75
N ALA A 24 -7.87 4.75 -15.00
CA ALA A 24 -6.56 5.22 -15.45
C ALA A 24 -5.51 4.94 -14.36
N GLU A 25 -4.23 4.95 -14.73
CA GLU A 25 -3.14 5.08 -13.75
C GLU A 25 -3.08 6.52 -13.22
N ILE A 26 -2.81 6.70 -11.93
CA ILE A 26 -2.62 8.02 -11.29
C ILE A 26 -1.16 8.14 -10.85
N ILE A 27 -0.49 9.23 -11.23
CA ILE A 27 0.93 9.45 -10.93
C ILE A 27 1.11 10.78 -10.22
N PHE A 28 1.65 10.74 -9.00
CA PHE A 28 2.21 11.87 -8.29
C PHE A 28 3.73 11.84 -8.47
N GLU A 29 4.28 12.83 -9.18
CA GLU A 29 5.72 12.96 -9.42
C GLU A 29 6.19 14.33 -8.95
N ASN A 30 7.30 14.38 -8.19
CA ASN A 30 7.87 15.61 -7.62
C ASN A 30 6.82 16.49 -6.91
N SER A 31 5.83 15.87 -6.31
CA SER A 31 4.67 16.56 -5.75
C SER A 31 4.70 16.54 -4.22
N SER A 32 4.04 17.51 -3.60
CA SER A 32 4.02 17.62 -2.14
C SER A 32 2.66 18.03 -1.58
N ASN A 33 2.37 17.58 -0.36
CA ASN A 33 1.13 17.91 0.37
C ASN A 33 -0.13 17.66 -0.48
N CYS A 34 -0.17 16.53 -1.18
CA CYS A 34 -1.31 16.16 -2.01
C CYS A 34 -2.17 15.11 -1.32
N THR A 35 -3.47 15.19 -1.53
CA THR A 35 -4.44 14.24 -0.98
C THR A 35 -5.20 13.57 -2.11
N PHE A 36 -5.24 12.23 -2.08
CA PHE A 36 -6.03 11.39 -2.95
C PHE A 36 -7.06 10.66 -2.07
N TYR A 37 -8.30 11.16 -2.06
CA TYR A 37 -9.30 10.83 -1.05
C TYR A 37 -10.62 10.31 -1.63
N ASN A 38 -11.13 9.20 -1.10
CA ASN A 38 -12.48 8.72 -1.43
C ASN A 38 -12.74 8.56 -2.94
N ASN A 39 -11.77 8.02 -3.67
CA ASN A 39 -11.91 7.69 -5.09
C ASN A 39 -12.18 6.19 -5.28
N ASN A 40 -12.83 5.86 -6.39
CA ASN A 40 -12.94 4.50 -6.89
C ASN A 40 -12.01 4.36 -8.10
N VAL A 41 -10.90 3.62 -7.95
CA VAL A 41 -9.87 3.44 -8.96
C VAL A 41 -9.92 2.03 -9.49
N GLN A 42 -9.98 1.90 -10.81
CA GLN A 42 -9.91 0.63 -11.50
C GLN A 42 -8.90 0.73 -12.64
N THR A 43 -7.89 -0.13 -12.65
CA THR A 43 -7.00 -0.27 -13.81
C THR A 43 -7.21 -1.61 -14.53
N GLU A 44 -6.99 -1.61 -15.84
CA GLU A 44 -7.13 -2.80 -16.70
C GLU A 44 -5.76 -3.24 -17.22
N GLY A 45 -5.58 -4.54 -17.44
CA GLY A 45 -4.34 -5.10 -17.99
C GLY A 45 -3.13 -4.93 -17.05
N PRO A 46 -1.90 -4.80 -17.55
CA PRO A 46 -0.69 -4.72 -16.72
C PRO A 46 -0.51 -3.35 -16.03
N ALA A 47 -1.55 -2.51 -15.98
CA ALA A 47 -1.46 -1.15 -15.47
C ALA A 47 -1.44 -1.09 -13.94
N LYS A 48 -0.65 -0.16 -13.40
CA LYS A 48 -0.54 0.15 -11.97
C LYS A 48 -1.55 1.25 -11.59
N SER A 49 -2.14 1.21 -10.40
CA SER A 49 -3.22 2.16 -10.07
C SER A 49 -2.73 3.52 -9.57
N VAL A 50 -1.95 3.57 -8.50
CA VAL A 50 -1.49 4.83 -7.89
C VAL A 50 0.02 4.77 -7.69
N LEU A 51 0.74 5.70 -8.33
CA LEU A 51 2.19 5.80 -8.27
C LEU A 51 2.61 7.10 -7.63
N ILE A 52 3.52 7.02 -6.68
CA ILE A 52 4.09 8.15 -5.96
C ILE A 52 5.61 8.10 -6.13
N TYR A 53 6.16 9.04 -6.90
CA TYR A 53 7.59 9.14 -7.21
C TYR A 53 8.16 10.47 -6.74
N TYR A 54 9.33 10.43 -6.09
CA TYR A 54 10.09 11.62 -5.70
C TYR A 54 9.24 12.67 -4.97
N SER A 55 8.24 12.23 -4.22
CA SER A 55 7.20 13.08 -3.65
C SER A 55 7.25 13.04 -2.11
N SER A 56 6.58 13.98 -1.47
CA SER A 56 6.47 13.97 -0.01
C SER A 56 5.10 14.37 0.49
N GLU A 57 4.68 13.86 1.64
CA GLU A 57 3.40 14.27 2.25
C GLU A 57 2.22 13.98 1.32
N ILE A 58 2.24 12.80 0.67
CA ILE A 58 1.14 12.32 -0.15
C ILE A 58 0.24 11.43 0.71
N ASN A 59 -1.03 11.79 0.79
CA ASN A 59 -2.02 11.08 1.58
C ASN A 59 -2.99 10.32 0.65
N ILE A 60 -2.95 8.99 0.70
CA ILE A 60 -3.87 8.09 -0.02
C ILE A 60 -4.89 7.58 0.98
N LEU A 61 -6.11 8.12 0.95
CA LEU A 61 -7.07 8.00 2.03
C LEU A 61 -8.45 7.50 1.54
N LYS A 62 -9.02 6.49 2.20
CA LYS A 62 -10.41 6.05 1.97
C LYS A 62 -10.76 5.69 0.52
N ASN A 63 -9.78 5.26 -0.28
CA ASN A 63 -10.03 4.90 -1.68
C ASN A 63 -10.43 3.43 -1.79
N HIS A 64 -11.24 3.12 -2.80
CA HIS A 64 -11.42 1.76 -3.29
C HIS A 64 -10.54 1.58 -4.52
N ILE A 65 -9.53 0.72 -4.44
CA ILE A 65 -8.55 0.52 -5.52
C ILE A 65 -8.58 -0.95 -5.94
N THR A 66 -8.97 -1.17 -7.18
CA THR A 66 -8.88 -2.48 -7.85
C THR A 66 -7.82 -2.40 -8.94
N SER A 67 -6.80 -3.23 -8.84
CA SER A 67 -5.71 -3.29 -9.83
C SER A 67 -5.39 -4.72 -10.23
N HIS A 68 -4.77 -4.87 -11.39
CA HIS A 68 -4.33 -6.15 -11.92
C HIS A 68 -2.86 -6.45 -11.61
N TRP A 69 -2.00 -5.44 -11.48
CA TRP A 69 -0.56 -5.67 -11.26
C TRP A 69 -0.04 -5.08 -9.96
N LEU A 70 -0.20 -3.77 -9.76
CA LEU A 70 0.27 -3.07 -8.56
C LEU A 70 -0.73 -1.96 -8.20
N SER A 71 -1.30 -2.00 -7.00
CA SER A 71 -2.29 -1.00 -6.62
C SER A 71 -1.65 0.32 -6.20
N ILE A 72 -0.74 0.31 -5.23
CA ILE A 72 -0.06 1.53 -4.77
C ILE A 72 1.45 1.31 -4.79
N GLU A 73 2.19 2.19 -5.45
CA GLU A 73 3.64 2.25 -5.37
C GLU A 73 4.10 3.57 -4.76
N VAL A 74 4.98 3.48 -3.75
CA VAL A 74 5.68 4.64 -3.17
C VAL A 74 7.17 4.43 -3.40
N SER A 75 7.78 5.29 -4.20
CA SER A 75 9.17 5.17 -4.62
C SER A 75 9.90 6.49 -4.45
N HIS A 76 11.09 6.44 -3.84
CA HIS A 76 11.94 7.62 -3.59
C HIS A 76 11.20 8.77 -2.89
N SER A 77 10.26 8.44 -2.01
CA SER A 77 9.32 9.41 -1.42
C SER A 77 9.38 9.38 0.11
N ARG A 78 8.78 10.38 0.77
CA ARG A 78 8.81 10.49 2.24
C ARG A 78 7.54 11.03 2.86
N ASN A 79 7.30 10.71 4.13
CA ASN A 79 6.19 11.27 4.91
C ASN A 79 4.82 11.00 4.28
N CYS A 80 4.63 9.86 3.60
CA CYS A 80 3.35 9.53 2.97
C CYS A 80 2.50 8.66 3.88
N ILE A 81 1.18 8.83 3.79
CA ILE A 81 0.20 8.07 4.57
C ILE A 81 -0.71 7.32 3.60
N ILE A 82 -0.84 6.01 3.82
CA ILE A 82 -1.81 5.15 3.13
C ILE A 82 -2.76 4.64 4.20
N GLU A 83 -3.98 5.17 4.21
CA GLU A 83 -4.91 4.94 5.31
C GLU A 83 -6.36 4.68 4.87
N ASN A 84 -7.04 3.75 5.55
CA ASN A 84 -8.46 3.45 5.35
C ASN A 84 -8.82 3.04 3.90
N ASN A 85 -7.88 2.53 3.11
CA ASN A 85 -8.15 2.11 1.74
C ASN A 85 -8.62 0.66 1.65
N TYR A 86 -9.45 0.39 0.67
CA TYR A 86 -9.88 -0.95 0.27
C TYR A 86 -9.16 -1.36 -1.03
N ILE A 87 -8.13 -2.18 -0.90
CA ILE A 87 -7.16 -2.51 -1.96
C ILE A 87 -7.30 -3.99 -2.32
N VAL A 88 -7.90 -4.27 -3.48
CA VAL A 88 -8.27 -5.63 -3.88
C VAL A 88 -7.59 -6.02 -5.18
N GLY A 89 -6.93 -7.18 -5.16
CA GLY A 89 -6.33 -7.78 -6.33
C GLY A 89 -7.32 -8.65 -7.10
N ASN A 90 -7.02 -8.84 -8.39
CA ASN A 90 -7.71 -9.79 -9.25
C ASN A 90 -6.83 -11.04 -9.41
N GLU A 91 -7.30 -12.18 -8.88
CA GLU A 91 -6.56 -13.42 -8.51
C GLU A 91 -5.78 -14.18 -9.61
N LEU A 92 -5.37 -13.58 -10.73
CA LEU A 92 -5.05 -14.36 -11.94
C LEU A 92 -3.67 -14.17 -12.57
N GLU A 93 -2.77 -13.33 -12.03
CA GLU A 93 -1.47 -13.11 -12.67
C GLU A 93 -0.25 -13.20 -11.74
N TRP A 94 0.90 -13.52 -12.33
CA TRP A 94 2.18 -13.61 -11.62
C TRP A 94 2.69 -12.20 -11.27
N SER A 95 3.37 -12.06 -10.13
CA SER A 95 4.04 -10.84 -9.64
C SER A 95 3.16 -9.71 -9.09
N GLN A 96 1.90 -9.97 -8.77
CA GLN A 96 0.97 -8.94 -8.26
C GLN A 96 1.29 -8.47 -6.84
N ILE A 97 1.18 -7.16 -6.60
CA ILE A 97 1.50 -6.52 -5.31
C ILE A 97 0.37 -5.55 -4.92
N GLY A 98 -0.12 -5.62 -3.68
CA GLY A 98 -1.06 -4.63 -3.16
C GLY A 98 -0.38 -3.27 -3.00
N ILE A 99 0.57 -3.18 -2.08
CA ILE A 99 1.36 -1.97 -1.83
C ILE A 99 2.86 -2.26 -1.96
N GLY A 100 3.53 -1.51 -2.82
CA GLY A 100 4.98 -1.55 -3.03
C GLY A 100 5.65 -0.30 -2.45
N ILE A 101 6.63 -0.48 -1.56
CA ILE A 101 7.44 0.62 -1.02
C ILE A 101 8.90 0.42 -1.45
N SER A 102 9.49 1.40 -2.14
CA SER A 102 10.85 1.33 -2.63
C SER A 102 11.63 2.60 -2.27
N HIS A 103 12.82 2.49 -1.68
CA HIS A 103 13.70 3.65 -1.43
C HIS A 103 13.00 4.84 -0.74
N SER A 104 12.04 4.56 0.15
CA SER A 104 11.17 5.57 0.75
C SER A 104 11.24 5.50 2.27
N THR A 105 10.99 6.61 2.95
CA THR A 105 11.14 6.69 4.42
C THR A 105 9.99 7.45 5.08
N ASN A 106 9.72 7.12 6.34
CA ASN A 106 8.62 7.67 7.11
C ASN A 106 7.28 7.47 6.38
N ILE A 107 6.99 6.21 6.04
CA ILE A 107 5.73 5.81 5.41
C ILE A 107 4.84 5.16 6.45
N THR A 108 3.58 5.59 6.54
CA THR A 108 2.58 4.97 7.42
C THR A 108 1.54 4.23 6.58
N ILE A 109 1.33 2.96 6.86
CA ILE A 109 0.30 2.11 6.26
C ILE A 109 -0.63 1.65 7.39
N ILE A 110 -1.80 2.26 7.50
CA ILE A 110 -2.68 2.06 8.66
C ILE A 110 -4.14 1.84 8.28
N HIS A 111 -4.82 0.91 8.96
CA HIS A 111 -6.26 0.66 8.74
C HIS A 111 -6.64 0.39 7.27
N ASN A 112 -5.81 -0.29 6.48
CA ASN A 112 -6.17 -0.68 5.12
C ASN A 112 -6.69 -2.12 5.07
N HIS A 113 -7.65 -2.37 4.17
CA HIS A 113 -8.03 -3.72 3.76
C HIS A 113 -7.25 -4.09 2.50
N ILE A 114 -6.35 -5.08 2.61
CA ILE A 114 -5.48 -5.52 1.51
C ILE A 114 -5.76 -6.99 1.25
N SER A 115 -6.37 -7.32 0.11
CA SER A 115 -6.81 -8.67 -0.16
C SER A 115 -6.61 -9.15 -1.59
N ARG A 116 -6.53 -10.48 -1.75
CA ARG A 116 -6.42 -11.18 -3.04
C ARG A 116 -5.18 -10.82 -3.86
N TRP A 117 -4.06 -10.55 -3.19
CA TRP A 117 -2.77 -10.32 -3.83
C TRP A 117 -1.84 -11.53 -3.71
N LEU A 118 -0.96 -11.71 -4.70
CA LEU A 118 0.19 -12.60 -4.53
C LEU A 118 1.08 -12.13 -3.36
N HIS A 119 1.33 -10.82 -3.30
CA HIS A 119 1.97 -10.15 -2.17
C HIS A 119 1.14 -8.97 -1.67
N GLY A 120 0.69 -8.98 -0.41
CA GLY A 120 -0.05 -7.85 0.16
C GLY A 120 0.80 -6.58 0.21
N ILE A 121 1.92 -6.61 0.94
CA ILE A 121 2.93 -5.54 0.97
C ILE A 121 4.30 -6.08 0.57
N VAL A 122 5.00 -5.32 -0.27
CA VAL A 122 6.41 -5.55 -0.62
C VAL A 122 7.21 -4.30 -0.31
N MET A 123 8.28 -4.43 0.48
CA MET A 123 9.20 -3.32 0.76
C MET A 123 10.61 -3.63 0.24
N ARG A 124 11.20 -2.68 -0.50
CA ARG A 124 12.53 -2.76 -1.07
C ARG A 124 13.37 -1.57 -0.65
N ILE A 125 14.40 -1.83 0.14
CA ILE A 125 15.28 -0.80 0.71
C ILE A 125 14.42 0.28 1.40
N PRO A 126 13.53 -0.09 2.34
CA PRO A 126 12.76 0.90 3.09
C PRO A 126 13.67 1.67 4.06
N GLY A 127 13.32 2.91 4.36
CA GLY A 127 13.82 3.64 5.53
C GLY A 127 13.00 3.24 6.76
N THR A 128 12.23 4.18 7.31
CA THR A 128 11.24 3.91 8.37
C THR A 128 9.86 3.65 7.78
N VAL A 129 9.20 2.56 8.17
CA VAL A 129 7.83 2.23 7.75
C VAL A 129 7.03 1.67 8.92
N ASP A 130 5.84 2.23 9.15
CA ASP A 130 4.90 1.73 10.16
C ASP A 130 3.74 1.02 9.46
N VAL A 131 3.45 -0.21 9.84
CA VAL A 131 2.34 -1.02 9.31
C VAL A 131 1.44 -1.47 10.45
N ILE A 132 0.32 -0.77 10.61
CA ILE A 132 -0.47 -0.80 11.83
C ILE A 132 -1.94 -1.12 11.51
N GLN A 133 -2.54 -2.07 12.24
CA GLN A 133 -4.00 -2.31 12.21
C GLN A 133 -4.60 -2.52 10.81
N ASN A 134 -3.87 -3.16 9.90
CA ASN A 134 -4.36 -3.50 8.55
C ASN A 134 -5.01 -4.89 8.55
N ASN A 135 -5.94 -5.11 7.60
CA ASN A 135 -6.52 -6.40 7.30
C ASN A 135 -5.82 -7.03 6.08
N PHE A 136 -5.07 -8.11 6.29
CA PHE A 136 -4.49 -8.92 5.21
C PHE A 136 -5.30 -10.20 4.99
N ILE A 137 -6.14 -10.25 3.95
CA ILE A 137 -7.10 -11.36 3.76
C ILE A 137 -6.92 -12.00 2.37
N GLY A 138 -6.80 -13.32 2.30
CA GLY A 138 -6.72 -14.03 1.02
C GLY A 138 -5.50 -13.69 0.15
N ASN A 139 -4.46 -13.07 0.73
CA ASN A 139 -3.19 -12.89 0.03
C ASN A 139 -2.37 -14.19 0.11
N ILE A 140 -1.66 -14.56 -0.96
CA ILE A 140 -0.77 -15.74 -0.96
C ILE A 140 0.39 -15.51 0.02
N ARG A 141 0.95 -14.30 0.04
CA ARG A 141 1.89 -13.83 1.05
C ARG A 141 1.48 -12.45 1.52
N HIS A 142 1.21 -12.28 2.82
CA HIS A 142 0.71 -11.01 3.34
C HIS A 142 1.74 -9.88 3.27
N ALA A 143 3.00 -10.16 3.63
CA ALA A 143 4.08 -9.18 3.58
C ALA A 143 5.43 -9.84 3.28
N ARG A 144 6.33 -9.08 2.65
CA ARG A 144 7.78 -9.38 2.58
C ARG A 144 8.59 -8.08 2.49
N PHE A 145 9.84 -8.14 2.92
CA PHE A 145 10.76 -7.01 2.79
C PHE A 145 12.17 -7.49 2.43
N GLU A 146 12.89 -6.65 1.70
CA GLU A 146 14.29 -6.85 1.33
C GLU A 146 15.04 -5.52 1.40
N SER A 147 16.24 -5.48 1.97
CA SER A 147 17.07 -4.28 2.00
C SER A 147 18.55 -4.62 1.94
N ARG A 148 19.36 -3.66 1.47
CA ARG A 148 20.83 -3.72 1.56
C ARG A 148 21.38 -2.91 2.74
N ASN A 149 20.55 -2.08 3.36
CA ASN A 149 20.91 -1.18 4.46
C ASN A 149 20.07 -1.51 5.70
N PHE A 150 20.48 -1.02 6.87
CA PHE A 150 19.60 -1.02 8.04
C PHE A 150 18.34 -0.20 7.79
N PHE A 151 17.24 -0.68 8.32
CA PHE A 151 15.91 -0.07 8.18
C PHE A 151 15.11 -0.32 9.46
N SER A 152 14.00 0.40 9.60
CA SER A 152 13.11 0.24 10.74
C SER A 152 11.70 -0.01 10.20
N ILE A 153 11.18 -1.22 10.40
CA ILE A 153 9.79 -1.51 10.09
C ILE A 153 9.09 -1.89 11.39
N PHE A 154 8.04 -1.15 11.73
CA PHE A 154 7.18 -1.44 12.86
C PHE A 154 5.91 -2.14 12.39
N TRP A 155 5.55 -3.25 13.04
CA TRP A 155 4.33 -4.00 12.78
C TRP A 155 3.56 -4.13 14.08
N ASP A 156 2.29 -3.71 14.08
CA ASP A 156 1.45 -3.81 15.27
C ASP A 156 -0.03 -3.94 14.91
N GLY A 157 -0.72 -4.85 15.58
CA GLY A 157 -2.17 -4.92 15.49
C GLY A 157 -2.70 -5.43 14.15
N ASN A 158 -1.93 -6.01 13.23
CA ASN A 158 -2.48 -6.39 11.93
C ASN A 158 -3.28 -7.70 12.01
N TYR A 159 -4.34 -7.82 11.23
CA TYR A 159 -5.07 -9.07 11.04
C TYR A 159 -4.48 -9.87 9.88
N TRP A 160 -3.99 -11.08 10.14
CA TRP A 160 -3.20 -11.89 9.18
C TRP A 160 -4.02 -13.04 8.58
N GLY A 161 -5.23 -12.73 8.12
CA GLY A 161 -6.14 -13.65 7.44
C GLY A 161 -6.84 -14.67 8.34
N ARG A 162 -6.45 -14.74 9.62
CA ARG A 162 -7.04 -15.58 10.65
C ARG A 162 -6.69 -15.05 12.06
N PRO A 163 -7.50 -15.36 13.09
CA PRO A 163 -7.16 -15.07 14.49
C PRO A 163 -5.82 -15.69 14.90
N ARG A 164 -5.03 -15.02 15.75
CA ARG A 164 -3.69 -15.47 16.16
C ARG A 164 -3.38 -15.07 17.60
N LEU A 165 -3.11 -16.03 18.47
CA LEU A 165 -2.69 -15.77 19.86
C LEU A 165 -1.20 -15.43 20.03
N LEU A 166 -0.38 -15.79 19.04
CA LEU A 166 1.07 -15.64 19.09
C LEU A 166 1.53 -14.56 18.10
N PRO A 167 2.70 -13.93 18.34
CA PRO A 167 3.31 -13.02 17.38
C PRO A 167 3.38 -13.60 15.97
N CYS A 168 3.13 -12.77 14.96
CA CYS A 168 3.20 -13.18 13.57
C CYS A 168 4.59 -12.87 13.00
N PRO A 169 5.41 -13.89 12.64
CA PRO A 169 6.69 -13.64 11.98
C PRO A 169 6.46 -13.12 10.55
N ILE A 170 7.20 -12.08 10.18
CA ILE A 170 7.30 -11.56 8.83
C ILE A 170 8.73 -11.79 8.34
N LEU A 171 8.86 -12.62 7.31
CA LEU A 171 10.15 -12.98 6.72
C LEU A 171 10.62 -11.91 5.74
N GLY A 172 11.92 -11.62 5.79
CA GLY A 172 12.58 -10.77 4.82
C GLY A 172 14.07 -11.04 4.70
N TRP A 173 14.77 -10.15 4.02
CA TRP A 173 16.18 -10.31 3.67
C TRP A 173 16.96 -9.01 3.93
N LEU A 174 18.08 -9.12 4.65
CA LEU A 174 19.11 -8.09 4.75
C LEU A 174 20.30 -8.56 3.91
N PHE A 175 20.43 -8.00 2.72
CA PHE A 175 21.35 -8.45 1.68
C PHE A 175 21.11 -9.92 1.30
N ILE A 176 21.95 -10.85 1.77
CA ILE A 176 21.79 -12.30 1.59
C ILE A 176 21.37 -13.03 2.88
N LEU A 177 21.23 -12.31 3.99
CA LEU A 177 20.89 -12.87 5.29
C LEU A 177 19.37 -12.85 5.49
N PRO A 178 18.72 -14.00 5.73
CA PRO A 178 17.32 -14.01 6.10
C PRO A 178 17.16 -13.35 7.47
N ILE A 179 16.14 -12.51 7.60
CA ILE A 179 15.80 -11.82 8.85
C ILE A 179 14.30 -11.91 9.08
N VAL A 180 13.91 -11.80 10.35
CA VAL A 180 12.51 -11.95 10.78
C VAL A 180 12.13 -10.76 11.62
N TYR A 181 11.05 -10.09 11.22
CA TYR A 181 10.33 -9.12 12.05
C TYR A 181 9.09 -9.79 12.62
N PHE A 182 8.50 -9.18 13.64
CA PHE A 182 7.30 -9.70 14.27
C PHE A 182 6.26 -8.60 14.40
N ASP A 183 5.02 -8.95 14.07
CA ASP A 183 3.86 -8.28 14.65
C ASP A 183 3.59 -8.95 16.00
N TRP A 184 3.84 -8.23 17.09
CA TRP A 184 3.76 -8.78 18.44
C TRP A 184 2.32 -8.91 18.95
N HIS A 185 1.40 -8.11 18.40
CA HIS A 185 0.01 -8.07 18.82
C HIS A 185 -0.95 -8.26 17.65
N PRO A 186 -0.91 -9.39 16.92
CA PRO A 186 -1.87 -9.65 15.84
C PRO A 186 -3.33 -9.51 16.30
N ALA A 187 -4.16 -8.90 15.46
CA ALA A 187 -5.59 -8.80 15.73
C ALA A 187 -6.26 -10.18 15.68
N GLN A 188 -7.26 -10.40 16.54
CA GLN A 188 -8.06 -11.63 16.52
C GLN A 188 -9.15 -11.60 15.45
N GLU A 189 -9.66 -10.42 15.14
CA GLU A 189 -10.76 -10.21 14.20
C GLU A 189 -10.34 -9.15 13.19
N PRO A 190 -10.87 -9.21 11.95
CA PRO A 190 -10.65 -8.14 10.99
C PRO A 190 -11.29 -6.83 11.47
N TYR A 191 -10.63 -5.72 11.21
CA TYR A 191 -11.17 -4.38 11.46
C TYR A 191 -12.33 -4.06 10.50
N ASP A 192 -13.28 -3.25 10.95
CA ASP A 192 -14.31 -2.69 10.08
C ASP A 192 -13.73 -1.51 9.28
N ILE A 193 -13.21 -1.84 8.09
CA ILE A 193 -12.60 -0.88 7.16
C ILE A 193 -13.58 -0.68 6.02
N GLY A 194 -14.50 0.26 6.20
CA GLY A 194 -15.53 0.61 5.22
C GLY A 194 -15.09 1.75 4.31
N VAL A 195 -15.38 1.61 3.01
CA VAL A 195 -15.69 2.75 2.15
C VAL A 195 -17.20 2.91 2.28
N SER A 196 -17.68 3.94 2.98
CA SER A 196 -19.11 4.25 2.97
C SER A 196 -19.49 4.59 1.52
N LEU A 197 -20.13 3.64 0.83
CA LEU A 197 -20.78 3.88 -0.44
C LEU A 197 -22.07 4.66 -0.16
N GLU A 198 -21.93 5.95 0.15
CA GLU A 198 -23.04 6.91 0.08
C GLU A 198 -23.13 7.50 -1.33
#